data_AF-A0A1Q3T212-F1
#
_entry.id   AF-A0A1Q3T212-F1
#
_cell.length_a   1.000
_cell.length_b   1.000
_cell.length_c   1.000
_cell.angle_alpha   90.00
_cell.angle_beta   90.00
_cell.angle_gamma   90.00
#
_symmetry.space_group_name_H-M   'P 1'
#
loop_
_entity.id
_entity.type
_entity.pdbx_description
1 polymer ?
#
loop_
_entity_poly.entity_id
_entity_poly.type
_entity_poly.pdbx_seq_one_letter_code
_entity_poly.pdbx_strand_id
1 'polypeptide(L)'
;MDFIKVNEQIESGNLDLSVADLALAHLAIVSVQKVLPLWEKEWVRIHKEDPETTNVTIILLEATKALLTRTMNPKEASILLSNSHATVGSLEWDFSYNAYCVSVSSEETLAMALIGLWRINSQIQSKKFININDDETNTSFDFAAWSAKAWSAIDENAPGGWAVLVGYKGLVNVRFDAQKRLEFWEWWLTEAIPQAWDLAQHTN
;
A
#
# COMPACT_ATOMS: atom_id res chain seq x y z
N MET A 1 6.49 9.97 18.14
CA MET A 1 6.42 11.33 17.56
C MET A 1 5.06 11.93 17.89
N ASP A 2 4.89 13.26 17.90
CA ASP A 2 3.59 13.93 18.07
C ASP A 2 3.02 14.26 16.67
N PHE A 3 1.70 14.21 16.45
CA PHE A 3 1.07 14.57 15.16
C PHE A 3 1.50 15.97 14.72
N ILE A 4 1.54 16.89 15.69
CA ILE A 4 1.95 18.28 15.45
C ILE A 4 3.38 18.30 14.90
N LYS A 5 4.28 17.48 15.47
CA LYS A 5 5.67 17.36 15.00
C LYS A 5 5.79 16.77 13.59
N VAL A 6 4.99 15.75 13.26
CA VAL A 6 4.99 15.18 11.89
C VAL A 6 4.53 16.21 10.87
N ASN A 7 3.46 16.96 11.16
CA ASN A 7 3.01 18.03 10.26
C ASN A 7 4.03 19.16 10.15
N GLU A 8 4.68 19.56 11.25
CA GLU A 8 5.77 20.53 11.22
C GLU A 8 6.95 20.03 10.37
N GLN A 9 7.26 18.74 10.40
CA GLN A 9 8.29 18.12 9.56
C GLN A 9 7.90 18.09 8.08
N ILE A 10 6.64 17.75 7.77
CA ILE A 10 6.12 17.79 6.41
C ILE A 10 6.18 19.23 5.86
N GLU A 11 5.71 20.22 6.63
CA GLU A 11 5.71 21.62 6.21
C GLU A 11 7.12 22.23 6.11
N SER A 12 8.05 21.82 6.98
CA SER A 12 9.45 22.25 6.91
C SER A 12 10.27 21.51 5.86
N GLY A 13 9.72 20.45 5.25
CA GLY A 13 10.38 19.64 4.23
C GLY A 13 11.47 18.70 4.76
N ASN A 14 11.55 18.51 6.09
CA ASN A 14 12.59 17.68 6.73
C ASN A 14 11.93 16.58 7.57
N LEU A 15 11.79 15.38 6.99
CA LEU A 15 11.42 14.18 7.75
C LEU A 15 12.65 13.59 8.44
N ASP A 16 12.56 13.44 9.75
CA ASP A 16 13.58 12.77 10.56
C ASP A 16 13.13 11.31 10.80
N LEU A 17 13.53 10.43 9.89
CA LEU A 17 13.17 9.01 9.91
C LEU A 17 14.20 8.20 10.70
N SER A 18 13.73 7.40 11.66
CA SER A 18 14.60 6.45 12.32
C SER A 18 14.94 5.27 11.40
N VAL A 19 15.97 4.49 11.75
CA VAL A 19 16.29 3.23 11.03
C VAL A 19 15.08 2.28 10.99
N ALA A 20 14.24 2.26 12.02
CA ALA A 20 13.04 1.44 12.03
C ALA A 20 11.97 1.95 11.05
N ASP A 21 11.80 3.27 10.93
CA ASP A 21 10.88 3.87 9.95
C ASP A 21 11.36 3.58 8.51
N LEU A 22 12.67 3.71 8.27
CA LEU A 22 13.29 3.35 6.99
C LEU A 22 13.10 1.86 6.66
N ALA A 23 13.30 0.97 7.64
CA ALA A 23 13.11 -0.48 7.44
C ALA A 23 11.67 -0.82 7.06
N LEU A 24 10.69 -0.16 7.67
CA LEU A 24 9.29 -0.37 7.33
C LEU A 24 8.90 0.20 5.97
N ALA A 25 9.42 1.39 5.62
CA ALA A 25 9.18 1.97 4.30
C ALA A 25 9.78 1.08 3.19
N HIS A 26 11.00 0.56 3.39
CA HIS A 26 11.61 -0.42 2.48
C HIS A 26 10.83 -1.73 2.44
N LEU A 27 10.34 -2.22 3.57
CA LEU A 27 9.51 -3.42 3.63
C LEU A 27 8.20 -3.24 2.85
N ALA A 28 7.60 -2.06 2.92
CA ALA A 28 6.42 -1.70 2.14
C ALA A 28 6.72 -1.69 0.63
N ILE A 29 7.82 -1.06 0.21
CA ILE A 29 8.28 -1.07 -1.19
C ILE A 29 8.47 -2.50 -1.68
N VAL A 30 9.22 -3.33 -0.94
CA VAL A 30 9.51 -4.72 -1.32
C VAL A 30 8.21 -5.55 -1.42
N SER A 31 7.27 -5.34 -0.49
CA SER A 31 5.96 -6.02 -0.51
C SER A 31 5.15 -5.67 -1.75
N VAL A 32 5.09 -4.38 -2.10
CA VAL A 32 4.41 -3.91 -3.33
C VAL A 32 5.11 -4.46 -4.57
N GLN A 33 6.44 -4.42 -4.63
CA GLN A 33 7.22 -4.92 -5.77
C GLN A 33 6.95 -6.40 -6.04
N LYS A 34 6.72 -7.22 -5.01
CA LYS A 34 6.36 -8.64 -5.15
C LYS A 34 5.08 -8.85 -5.95
N VAL A 35 4.11 -7.96 -5.77
CA VAL A 35 2.77 -8.06 -6.39
C VAL A 35 2.58 -7.13 -7.58
N LEU A 36 3.53 -6.23 -7.85
CA LEU A 36 3.50 -5.28 -8.95
C LEU A 36 3.24 -5.91 -10.33
N PRO A 37 3.76 -7.11 -10.67
CA PRO A 37 3.45 -7.75 -11.95
C PRO A 37 1.96 -8.00 -12.19
N LEU A 38 1.16 -8.15 -11.13
CA LEU A 38 -0.31 -8.29 -11.24
C LEU A 38 -0.94 -7.00 -11.75
N TRP A 39 -0.45 -5.85 -11.25
CA TRP A 39 -0.87 -4.53 -11.70
C TRP A 39 -0.42 -4.26 -13.14
N GLU A 40 0.85 -4.50 -13.48
CA GLU A 40 1.38 -4.22 -14.82
C GLU A 40 0.60 -4.98 -15.91
N LYS A 41 0.26 -6.25 -15.64
CA LYS A 41 -0.55 -7.07 -16.55
C LYS A 41 -1.93 -6.47 -16.79
N GLU A 42 -2.60 -6.00 -15.74
CA GLU A 42 -3.93 -5.39 -15.84
C GLU A 42 -3.89 -3.99 -16.45
N TRP A 43 -2.88 -3.20 -16.10
CA TRP A 43 -2.67 -1.86 -16.63
C TRP A 43 -2.57 -1.88 -18.16
N VAL A 44 -1.72 -2.75 -18.71
CA VAL A 44 -1.56 -2.93 -20.16
C VAL A 44 -2.87 -3.41 -20.81
N ARG A 45 -3.66 -4.24 -20.12
CA ARG A 45 -4.95 -4.72 -20.63
C ARG A 45 -5.96 -3.56 -20.78
N ILE A 46 -6.08 -2.72 -19.76
CA ILE A 46 -7.09 -1.64 -19.71
C ILE A 46 -6.67 -0.46 -20.58
N HIS A 47 -5.40 -0.04 -20.49
CA HIS A 47 -4.87 1.15 -21.17
C HIS A 47 -4.19 0.83 -22.49
N LYS A 48 -4.61 -0.25 -23.16
CA LYS A 48 -4.04 -0.65 -24.46
C LYS A 48 -4.15 0.45 -25.52
N GLU A 49 -5.21 1.25 -25.45
CA GLU A 49 -5.51 2.33 -26.40
C GLU A 49 -4.93 3.69 -25.98
N ASP A 50 -4.56 3.85 -24.70
CA ASP A 50 -3.95 5.06 -24.15
C ASP A 50 -2.83 4.71 -23.16
N PRO A 51 -1.65 4.25 -23.64
CA PRO A 51 -0.54 3.89 -22.78
C PRO A 51 0.09 5.09 -22.05
N GLU A 52 -0.24 6.33 -22.45
CA GLU A 52 0.23 7.55 -21.81
C GLU A 52 -0.61 7.93 -20.59
N THR A 53 -1.73 7.24 -20.34
CA THR A 53 -2.50 7.42 -19.11
C THR A 53 -1.58 7.29 -17.89
N THR A 54 -1.80 8.17 -16.92
CA THR A 54 -1.01 8.25 -15.70
C THR A 54 -1.15 6.99 -14.85
N ASN A 55 -0.06 6.25 -14.65
CA ASN A 55 -0.03 5.06 -13.81
C ASN A 55 0.21 5.44 -12.34
N VAL A 56 -0.88 5.76 -11.63
CA VAL A 56 -0.84 6.23 -10.24
C VAL A 56 -0.10 5.27 -9.29
N THR A 57 -0.24 3.95 -9.48
CA THR A 57 0.41 2.91 -8.67
C THR A 57 1.94 2.99 -8.76
N ILE A 58 2.47 3.16 -9.98
CA ILE A 58 3.92 3.31 -10.19
C ILE A 58 4.39 4.66 -9.65
N ILE A 59 3.64 5.73 -9.88
CA ILE A 59 3.98 7.07 -9.39
C ILE A 59 4.09 7.10 -7.86
N LEU A 60 3.17 6.46 -7.15
CA LEU A 60 3.21 6.38 -5.67
C LEU A 60 4.44 5.59 -5.17
N LEU A 61 4.77 4.48 -5.84
CA LEU A 61 5.95 3.68 -5.48
C LEU A 61 7.26 4.43 -5.75
N GLU A 62 7.38 5.11 -6.89
CA GLU A 62 8.53 5.93 -7.22
C GLU A 62 8.64 7.17 -6.33
N ALA A 63 7.51 7.79 -5.98
CA ALA A 63 7.49 8.87 -5.00
C ALA A 63 7.97 8.42 -3.62
N THR A 64 7.61 7.20 -3.20
CA THR A 64 8.11 6.63 -1.93
C THR A 64 9.62 6.48 -1.98
N LYS A 65 10.18 5.90 -3.05
CA LYS A 65 11.63 5.77 -3.22
C LYS A 65 12.31 7.14 -3.23
N ALA A 66 11.75 8.09 -3.98
CA ALA A 66 12.27 9.45 -4.08
C ALA A 66 12.25 10.20 -2.75
N LEU A 67 11.23 9.96 -1.92
CA LEU A 67 11.14 10.50 -0.56
C LEU A 67 12.26 9.92 0.32
N LEU A 68 12.47 8.59 0.27
CA LEU A 68 13.53 7.92 1.04
C LEU A 68 14.94 8.34 0.60
N THR A 69 15.14 8.64 -0.69
CA THR A 69 16.41 9.17 -1.23
C THR A 69 16.53 10.69 -1.16
N ARG A 70 15.56 11.38 -0.54
CA ARG A 70 15.49 12.85 -0.40
C ARG A 70 15.51 13.61 -1.74
N THR A 71 15.14 12.96 -2.83
CA THR A 71 14.98 13.60 -4.15
C THR A 71 13.56 14.14 -4.37
N MET A 72 12.61 13.75 -3.52
CA MET A 72 11.29 14.37 -3.39
C MET A 72 11.15 14.89 -1.96
N ASN A 73 10.62 16.11 -1.80
CA ASN A 73 10.40 16.64 -0.45
C ASN A 73 9.09 16.10 0.17
N PRO A 74 8.99 16.03 1.50
CA PRO A 74 7.80 15.52 2.21
C PRO A 74 6.48 16.22 1.83
N LYS A 75 6.53 17.52 1.53
CA LYS A 75 5.34 18.30 1.17
C LYS A 75 4.79 17.89 -0.20
N GLU A 76 5.67 17.71 -1.19
CA GLU A 76 5.32 17.19 -2.51
C GLU A 76 4.70 15.80 -2.41
N ALA A 77 5.33 14.90 -1.66
CA ALA A 77 4.83 13.56 -1.41
C ALA A 77 3.45 13.58 -0.72
N SER A 78 3.23 14.46 0.27
CA SER A 78 1.93 14.61 0.94
C SER A 78 0.83 15.13 0.01
N ILE A 79 1.15 16.07 -0.89
CA ILE A 79 0.22 16.58 -1.90
C ILE A 79 -0.14 15.46 -2.90
N LEU A 80 0.87 14.72 -3.37
CA LEU A 80 0.68 13.59 -4.27
C LEU A 80 -0.22 12.53 -3.64
N LEU A 81 0.07 12.13 -2.39
CA LEU A 81 -0.76 11.17 -1.65
C LEU A 81 -2.21 11.63 -1.57
N SER A 82 -2.44 12.88 -1.17
CA SER A 82 -3.79 13.46 -1.05
C SER A 82 -4.55 13.45 -2.38
N ASN A 83 -3.87 13.77 -3.48
CA ASN A 83 -4.47 13.78 -4.82
C ASN A 83 -4.69 12.37 -5.37
N SER A 84 -3.88 11.40 -4.94
CA SER A 84 -3.96 10.02 -5.43
C SER A 84 -5.15 9.24 -4.85
N HIS A 85 -5.63 9.62 -3.67
CA HIS A 85 -6.67 8.88 -2.95
C HIS A 85 -7.96 8.68 -3.77
N ALA A 86 -8.45 9.76 -4.38
CA ALA A 86 -9.64 9.69 -5.24
C ALA A 86 -9.39 8.83 -6.50
N THR A 87 -8.20 8.94 -7.08
CA THR A 87 -7.81 8.14 -8.25
C THR A 87 -7.74 6.66 -7.90
N VAL A 88 -7.05 6.28 -6.82
CA VAL A 88 -6.96 4.89 -6.33
C VAL A 88 -8.36 4.34 -6.02
N GLY A 89 -9.20 5.13 -5.35
CA GLY A 89 -10.60 4.77 -5.12
C GLY A 89 -11.36 4.48 -6.42
N SER A 90 -11.19 5.30 -7.46
CA SER A 90 -11.88 5.08 -8.74
C SER A 90 -11.44 3.83 -9.51
N LEU A 91 -10.24 3.30 -9.24
CA LEU A 91 -9.75 2.06 -9.88
C LEU A 91 -10.62 0.85 -9.54
N GLU A 92 -11.39 0.90 -8.45
CA GLU A 92 -12.26 -0.20 -8.03
C GLU A 92 -13.28 -0.61 -9.10
N TRP A 93 -13.62 0.30 -10.01
CA TRP A 93 -14.63 0.10 -11.04
C TRP A 93 -14.11 -0.49 -12.35
N ASP A 94 -12.80 -0.45 -12.59
CA ASP A 94 -12.20 -0.84 -13.88
C ASP A 94 -11.23 -2.02 -13.76
N PHE A 95 -10.76 -2.32 -12.55
CA PHE A 95 -9.71 -3.30 -12.29
C PHE A 95 -10.25 -4.53 -11.54
N SER A 96 -9.53 -5.64 -11.66
CA SER A 96 -9.72 -6.80 -10.77
C SER A 96 -9.38 -6.42 -9.33
N TYR A 97 -9.92 -7.18 -8.38
CA TYR A 97 -9.62 -6.98 -6.96
C TYR A 97 -8.12 -7.10 -6.66
N ASN A 98 -7.43 -8.04 -7.32
CA ASN A 98 -5.98 -8.23 -7.16
C ASN A 98 -5.22 -6.95 -7.52
N ALA A 99 -5.49 -6.35 -8.68
CA ALA A 99 -4.79 -5.15 -9.14
C ALA A 99 -5.15 -3.93 -8.30
N TYR A 100 -6.42 -3.78 -7.92
CA TYR A 100 -6.84 -2.74 -6.97
C TYR A 100 -6.07 -2.84 -5.65
N CYS A 101 -5.92 -4.04 -5.09
CA CYS A 101 -5.14 -4.26 -3.86
C CYS A 101 -3.67 -3.84 -4.02
N VAL A 102 -3.06 -4.00 -5.21
CA VAL A 102 -1.70 -3.49 -5.47
C VAL A 102 -1.67 -1.96 -5.38
N SER A 103 -2.65 -1.27 -5.99
CA SER A 103 -2.74 0.19 -5.94
C SER A 103 -2.91 0.73 -4.53
N VAL A 104 -3.82 0.13 -3.74
CA VAL A 104 -3.99 0.49 -2.33
C VAL A 104 -2.71 0.22 -1.54
N SER A 105 -2.04 -0.90 -1.79
CA SER A 105 -0.76 -1.20 -1.15
C SER A 105 0.32 -0.15 -1.48
N SER A 106 0.36 0.38 -2.70
CA SER A 106 1.26 1.48 -3.08
C SER A 106 0.92 2.80 -2.38
N GLU A 107 -0.37 3.13 -2.25
CA GLU A 107 -0.82 4.32 -1.51
C GLU A 107 -0.42 4.23 -0.04
N GLU A 108 -0.67 3.10 0.60
CA GLU A 108 -0.31 2.83 1.99
C GLU A 108 1.21 2.83 2.20
N THR A 109 1.98 2.43 1.18
CA THR A 109 3.45 2.49 1.19
C THR A 109 3.94 3.94 1.26
N LEU A 110 3.39 4.84 0.45
CA LEU A 110 3.74 6.27 0.51
C LEU A 110 3.28 6.90 1.82
N ALA A 111 2.07 6.57 2.29
CA ALA A 111 1.55 7.05 3.57
C ALA A 111 2.43 6.60 4.75
N MET A 112 2.90 5.35 4.74
CA MET A 112 3.82 4.82 5.74
C MET A 112 5.17 5.54 5.74
N ALA A 113 5.74 5.82 4.56
CA ALA A 113 7.00 6.56 4.46
C ALA A 113 6.88 8.02 4.93
N LEU A 114 5.72 8.66 4.73
CA LEU A 114 5.47 10.04 5.14
C LEU A 114 5.20 10.20 6.63
N ILE A 115 4.42 9.28 7.21
CA ILE A 115 3.86 9.43 8.56
C ILE A 115 4.57 8.50 9.56
N GLY A 116 5.39 7.57 9.08
CA GLY A 116 6.10 6.57 9.86
C GLY A 116 5.16 5.65 10.66
N LEU A 117 5.73 4.98 11.66
CA LEU A 117 5.02 4.10 12.61
C LEU A 117 3.97 4.81 13.49
N TRP A 118 3.86 6.14 13.40
CA TRP A 118 3.08 6.91 14.36
C TRP A 118 1.57 6.58 14.35
N ARG A 119 0.99 6.23 13.19
CA ARG A 119 -0.43 5.83 13.11
C ARG A 119 -0.73 4.45 13.66
N ILE A 120 0.23 3.53 13.60
CA ILE A 120 0.10 2.21 14.25
C ILE A 120 -0.09 2.42 15.76
N ASN A 121 0.63 3.37 16.36
CA ASN A 121 0.53 3.61 17.80
C ASN A 121 -0.69 4.47 18.21
N SER A 122 -1.12 5.45 17.40
CA SER A 122 -2.26 6.33 17.76
C SER A 122 -3.63 5.65 17.59
N GLN A 123 -3.77 4.65 16.72
CA GLN A 123 -4.96 3.80 16.70
C GLN A 123 -4.96 2.73 17.79
N ILE A 124 -3.79 2.17 18.14
CA ILE A 124 -3.65 1.24 19.29
C ILE A 124 -4.04 1.92 20.61
N GLN A 125 -3.77 3.22 20.77
CA GLN A 125 -4.12 3.95 21.99
C GLN A 125 -5.56 4.50 22.03
N SER A 126 -6.26 4.61 20.91
CA SER A 126 -7.61 5.21 20.85
C SER A 126 -8.77 4.22 20.77
N LYS A 127 -8.51 2.90 20.66
CA LYS A 127 -9.58 1.89 20.68
C LYS A 127 -9.30 0.73 21.64
N LYS A 128 -10.14 0.67 22.69
CA LYS A 128 -10.61 -0.57 23.35
C LYS A 128 -10.61 -1.72 22.36
N PHE A 129 -9.84 -2.78 22.67
CA PHE A 129 -9.90 -4.13 22.11
C PHE A 129 -10.48 -4.21 20.69
N ILE A 130 -9.59 -4.27 19.71
CA ILE A 130 -9.91 -4.81 18.39
C ILE A 130 -10.51 -6.20 18.62
N ASN A 131 -11.82 -6.32 18.40
CA ASN A 131 -12.49 -7.60 18.35
C ASN A 131 -11.96 -8.31 17.11
N ILE A 132 -11.06 -9.29 17.29
CA ILE A 132 -10.42 -10.07 16.21
C ILE A 132 -11.47 -10.88 15.41
N ASN A 133 -12.74 -10.84 15.83
CA ASN A 133 -13.85 -11.57 15.24
C ASN A 133 -14.75 -10.73 14.30
N ASP A 134 -14.54 -9.41 14.15
CA ASP A 134 -15.31 -8.60 13.18
C ASP A 134 -14.42 -8.12 12.03
N ASP A 135 -14.61 -8.79 10.88
CA ASP A 135 -14.33 -8.44 9.48
C ASP A 135 -13.03 -7.69 9.13
N GLU A 136 -12.25 -8.37 8.27
CA GLU A 136 -10.95 -8.05 7.62
C GLU A 136 -10.89 -6.73 6.80
N THR A 137 -11.71 -5.73 7.10
CA THR A 137 -11.94 -4.53 6.28
C THR A 137 -11.43 -3.23 6.90
N ASN A 138 -10.99 -3.20 8.16
CA ASN A 138 -10.76 -1.93 8.87
C ASN A 138 -9.34 -1.70 9.43
N THR A 139 -8.33 -2.42 8.92
CA THR A 139 -6.92 -2.12 9.22
C THR A 139 -6.38 -1.16 8.16
N SER A 140 -6.66 0.13 8.38
CA SER A 140 -5.97 1.20 7.63
C SER A 140 -4.46 1.12 7.90
N PHE A 141 -3.62 1.32 6.88
CA PHE A 141 -2.15 1.30 6.97
C PHE A 141 -1.47 -0.08 7.07
N ASP A 142 -2.07 -1.14 6.52
CA ASP A 142 -1.45 -2.46 6.42
C ASP A 142 -1.08 -2.84 4.98
N PHE A 143 0.03 -2.28 4.49
CA PHE A 143 0.56 -2.59 3.15
C PHE A 143 0.82 -4.09 2.96
N ALA A 144 1.19 -4.82 4.03
CA ALA A 144 1.51 -6.23 3.95
C ALA A 144 0.23 -7.04 3.74
N ALA A 145 -0.85 -6.71 4.46
CA ALA A 145 -2.15 -7.32 4.24
C ALA A 145 -2.71 -7.03 2.84
N TRP A 146 -2.57 -5.80 2.32
CA TRP A 146 -3.00 -5.47 0.95
C TRP A 146 -2.18 -6.22 -0.10
N SER A 147 -0.86 -6.32 0.07
CA SER A 147 0.00 -7.14 -0.78
C SER A 147 -0.36 -8.63 -0.70
N ALA A 148 -0.60 -9.16 0.50
CA ALA A 148 -1.03 -10.55 0.68
C ALA A 148 -2.40 -10.82 0.01
N LYS A 149 -3.34 -9.88 0.11
CA LYS A 149 -4.63 -9.94 -0.59
C LYS A 149 -4.42 -9.93 -2.10
N ALA A 150 -3.61 -9.01 -2.63
CA ALA A 150 -3.28 -8.96 -4.06
C ALA A 150 -2.70 -10.29 -4.57
N TRP A 151 -1.79 -10.89 -3.81
CA TRP A 151 -1.11 -12.14 -4.17
C TRP A 151 -2.04 -13.37 -4.14
N SER A 152 -2.92 -13.45 -3.14
CA SER A 152 -3.74 -14.63 -2.87
C SER A 152 -5.16 -14.55 -3.40
N ALA A 153 -5.66 -13.36 -3.79
CA ALA A 153 -7.01 -13.21 -4.28
C ALA A 153 -7.25 -14.01 -5.56
N ILE A 154 -8.42 -14.63 -5.63
CA ILE A 154 -9.00 -15.25 -6.80
C ILE A 154 -10.30 -14.50 -7.04
N ASP A 155 -10.22 -13.52 -7.93
CA ASP A 155 -11.36 -12.74 -8.41
C ASP A 155 -11.94 -13.37 -9.66
N GLU A 156 -13.12 -13.96 -9.54
CA GLU A 156 -13.85 -14.60 -10.64
C GLU A 156 -14.84 -13.62 -11.32
N ASN A 157 -14.91 -12.38 -10.84
CA ASN A 157 -15.79 -11.37 -11.38
C ASN A 157 -15.19 -10.76 -12.67
N ALA A 158 -16.04 -10.11 -13.46
CA ALA A 158 -15.53 -9.16 -14.46
C ALA A 158 -14.78 -8.02 -13.73
N PRO A 159 -13.78 -7.37 -14.38
CA PRO A 159 -13.13 -6.19 -13.81
C PRO A 159 -14.17 -5.17 -13.32
N GLY A 160 -13.98 -4.64 -12.11
CA GLY A 160 -14.95 -3.77 -11.44
C GLY A 160 -16.17 -4.43 -10.81
N GLY A 161 -16.48 -5.67 -11.19
CA GLY A 161 -17.67 -6.39 -10.72
C GLY A 161 -17.65 -6.67 -9.21
N TRP A 162 -16.46 -6.84 -8.64
CA TRP A 162 -16.30 -7.05 -7.19
C TRP A 162 -16.77 -5.83 -6.38
N ALA A 163 -16.52 -4.60 -6.86
CA ALA A 163 -16.87 -3.37 -6.15
C ALA A 163 -18.40 -3.17 -6.07
N VAL A 164 -19.12 -3.50 -7.14
CA VAL A 164 -20.59 -3.49 -7.17
C VAL A 164 -21.16 -4.45 -6.12
N LEU A 165 -20.57 -5.63 -5.97
CA LEU A 165 -21.07 -6.70 -5.11
C LEU A 165 -20.80 -6.44 -3.61
N VAL A 166 -19.70 -5.75 -3.28
CA VAL A 166 -19.45 -5.26 -1.91
C VAL A 166 -20.63 -4.40 -1.44
N GLY A 167 -21.10 -3.48 -2.29
CA GLY A 167 -22.21 -2.59 -1.97
C GLY A 167 -23.60 -3.26 -1.92
N TYR A 168 -23.80 -4.38 -2.61
CA TYR A 168 -25.14 -4.91 -2.86
C TYR A 168 -25.61 -6.08 -1.99
N LYS A 169 -24.74 -6.75 -1.21
CA LYS A 169 -25.11 -7.78 -0.20
C LYS A 169 -23.91 -8.53 0.42
N GLY A 170 -22.67 -8.07 0.23
CA GLY A 170 -21.49 -8.78 0.73
C GLY A 170 -21.21 -10.12 0.00
N LEU A 171 -21.87 -10.38 -1.13
CA LEU A 171 -21.62 -11.54 -1.97
C LEU A 171 -20.51 -11.21 -2.98
N VAL A 172 -19.33 -10.86 -2.47
CA VAL A 172 -18.17 -10.70 -3.33
C VAL A 172 -17.65 -12.10 -3.63
N ASN A 173 -17.67 -12.53 -4.89
CA ASN A 173 -17.01 -13.78 -5.28
C ASN A 173 -15.50 -13.55 -5.43
N VAL A 174 -14.89 -13.05 -4.36
CA VAL A 174 -13.44 -12.98 -4.18
C VAL A 174 -13.12 -13.94 -3.06
N ARG A 175 -12.36 -14.97 -3.39
CA ARG A 175 -11.83 -15.94 -2.43
C ARG A 175 -10.32 -15.80 -2.37
N PHE A 176 -9.71 -16.24 -1.27
CA PHE A 176 -8.26 -16.20 -1.12
C PHE A 176 -7.69 -17.62 -1.15
N ASP A 177 -6.69 -17.81 -1.99
CA ASP A 177 -5.91 -19.03 -2.02
C ASP A 177 -5.05 -19.11 -0.76
N ALA A 178 -5.41 -20.03 0.14
CA ALA A 178 -4.72 -20.21 1.42
C ALA A 178 -3.24 -20.58 1.24
N GLN A 179 -2.91 -21.36 0.21
CA GLN A 179 -1.54 -21.78 -0.06
C GLN A 179 -0.71 -20.59 -0.55
N LYS A 180 -1.22 -19.79 -1.50
CA LYS A 180 -0.53 -18.55 -1.91
C LYS A 180 -0.38 -17.56 -0.77
N ARG A 181 -1.39 -17.44 0.10
CA ARG A 181 -1.33 -16.56 1.27
C ARG A 181 -0.23 -17.00 2.23
N LEU A 182 -0.10 -18.31 2.47
CA LEU A 182 1.01 -18.89 3.24
C LEU A 182 2.36 -18.58 2.58
N GLU A 183 2.50 -18.84 1.28
CA GLU A 183 3.74 -18.56 0.52
C GLU A 183 4.15 -17.09 0.60
N PHE A 184 3.18 -16.17 0.54
CA PHE A 184 3.46 -14.74 0.71
C PHE A 184 4.05 -14.46 2.09
N TRP A 185 3.44 -14.97 3.16
CA TRP A 185 3.92 -14.73 4.52
C TRP A 185 5.26 -15.40 4.81
N GLU A 186 5.49 -16.60 4.29
CA GLU A 186 6.79 -17.28 4.39
C GLU A 186 7.88 -16.42 3.73
N TRP A 187 7.68 -16.03 2.46
CA TRP A 187 8.59 -15.12 1.76
C TRP A 187 8.79 -13.79 2.50
N TRP A 188 7.71 -13.20 3.03
CA TRP A 188 7.76 -11.93 3.72
C TRP A 188 8.62 -12.00 4.98
N LEU A 189 8.48 -13.07 5.76
CA LEU A 189 9.24 -13.30 6.99
C LEU A 189 10.70 -13.69 6.72
N THR A 190 10.97 -14.50 5.70
CA THR A 190 12.31 -15.06 5.47
C THR A 190 13.17 -14.25 4.52
N GLU A 191 12.58 -13.45 3.63
CA GLU A 191 13.31 -12.69 2.60
C GLU A 191 13.04 -11.18 2.69
N ALA A 192 11.77 -10.77 2.70
CA ALA A 192 11.42 -9.34 2.61
C ALA A 192 11.87 -8.54 3.84
N ILE A 193 11.62 -9.04 5.05
CA ILE A 193 12.06 -8.38 6.30
C ILE A 193 13.59 -8.23 6.36
N PRO A 194 14.40 -9.29 6.18
CA PRO A 194 15.86 -9.16 6.17
C PRO A 194 16.35 -8.16 5.12
N GLN A 195 15.84 -8.25 3.89
CA GLN A 195 16.21 -7.34 2.81
C GLN A 195 15.89 -5.88 3.16
N ALA A 196 14.70 -5.61 3.70
CA ALA A 196 14.28 -4.27 4.07
C ALA A 196 15.12 -3.69 5.23
N TRP A 197 15.49 -4.53 6.19
CA TRP A 197 16.38 -4.15 7.29
C TRP A 197 17.76 -3.75 6.76
N ASP A 198 18.34 -4.58 5.88
CA ASP A 198 19.62 -4.28 5.25
C ASP A 198 19.57 -2.97 4.45
N LEU A 199 18.52 -2.74 3.65
CA LEU A 199 18.34 -1.49 2.91
C LEU A 199 18.27 -0.26 3.84
N ALA A 200 17.60 -0.37 4.98
CA ALA A 200 17.48 0.72 5.94
C ALA A 200 18.81 1.13 6.56
N GLN A 201 19.70 0.17 6.85
CA GLN A 201 21.04 0.44 7.39
C GLN A 201 21.94 1.21 6.42
N HIS A 202 21.63 1.17 5.12
CA HIS A 202 22.42 1.82 4.06
C HIS A 202 21.75 3.08 3.48
N THR A 203 20.56 3.45 3.97
CA THR A 203 19.85 4.67 3.55
C THR A 203 20.31 5.82 4.44
N ASN A 204 21.07 6.78 3.88
CA ASN A 204 21.65 7.94 4.60
C ASN A 204 20.81 9.21 4.42
#